data_AF-A0A9E3X703-F1
#
_entry.id   AF-A0A9E3X703-F1
#
_cell.length_a   1.000
_cell.length_b   1.000
_cell.length_c   1.000
_cell.angle_alpha   90.00
_cell.angle_beta   90.00
_cell.angle_gamma   90.00
#
_symmetry.space_group_name_H-M   'P 1'
#
loop_
_entity.id
_entity.type
_entity.pdbx_description
1 polymer ?
#
loop_
_entity_poly.entity_id
_entity_poly.type
_entity_poly.pdbx_seq_one_letter_code
_entity_poly.pdbx_strand_id
1 'polypeptide(L)'
;MVRRLRSPRLWRRLVWVLLVGLLFLVTFAVWQWQQTEETPQIQRLLTWLYNPREHADWSLQVGQRCGDAPMLLPTNGYVGFGWDDSFRPGHRHSGLDIFGPDPENGVTPIVAAYDGYLTREEGWKSTVIIRHPDFPAVPAAGIAAGEEIWTYYTHMASRDGTESYVAANFPPDTHEVFVEAGTLLGYQGNWGGSLFQMTGRHLHFSVVKSDEFGDYL
;
A
#
# COMPACT_ATOMS: atom_id res chain seq x y z
N MET A 1 57.17 43.89 17.39
CA MET A 1 55.78 43.93 17.88
C MET A 1 54.84 43.85 16.66
N VAL A 2 54.42 42.65 16.24
CA VAL A 2 53.57 42.47 15.05
C VAL A 2 52.13 42.24 15.49
N ARG A 3 51.27 43.25 15.27
CA ARG A 3 49.85 43.24 15.62
C ARG A 3 49.07 42.56 14.48
N ARG A 4 48.72 41.28 14.63
CA ARG A 4 47.79 40.59 13.71
C ARG A 4 46.38 41.15 13.90
N LEU A 5 46.01 42.16 13.12
CA LEU A 5 44.62 42.58 12.95
C LEU A 5 43.90 41.55 12.06
N ARG A 6 43.38 40.46 12.65
CA ARG A 6 42.36 39.65 11.96
C ARG A 6 41.17 40.57 11.73
N SER A 7 40.86 40.89 10.47
CA SER A 7 39.74 41.77 10.19
C SER A 7 38.44 41.09 10.66
N PRO A 8 37.61 41.75 11.48
CA PRO A 8 36.41 41.13 12.07
C PRO A 8 35.41 40.67 11.00
N ARG A 9 35.52 41.22 9.78
CA ARG A 9 34.75 40.81 8.60
C ARG A 9 35.21 39.47 8.03
N LEU A 10 36.51 39.20 7.95
CA LEU A 10 37.02 37.88 7.50
C LEU A 10 36.71 36.78 8.50
N TRP A 11 36.84 37.07 9.81
CA TRP A 11 36.47 36.12 10.86
C TRP A 11 34.99 35.76 10.83
N ARG A 12 34.10 36.76 10.69
CA ARG A 12 32.67 36.54 10.51
C ARG A 12 32.35 35.69 9.27
N ARG A 13 33.00 35.95 8.13
CA ARG A 13 32.80 35.16 6.90
C ARG A 13 33.23 33.70 7.08
N LEU A 14 34.37 33.47 7.74
CA LEU A 14 34.84 32.12 8.08
C LEU A 14 33.86 31.38 8.99
N VAL A 15 33.35 32.05 10.03
CA VAL A 15 32.34 31.47 10.93
C VAL A 15 31.06 31.12 10.15
N TRP A 16 30.58 31.99 9.26
CA TRP A 16 29.40 31.69 8.43
C TRP A 16 29.61 30.51 7.49
N VAL A 17 30.76 30.41 6.81
CA VAL A 17 31.07 29.27 5.94
C VAL A 17 31.12 27.97 6.75
N LEU A 18 31.71 28.00 7.95
CA LEU A 18 31.75 26.83 8.84
C LEU A 18 30.35 26.44 9.33
N LEU A 19 29.49 27.39 9.66
CA LEU A 19 28.10 27.12 10.08
C LEU A 19 27.27 26.52 8.95
N VAL A 20 27.39 27.04 7.72
CA VAL A 20 26.69 26.47 6.55
C VAL A 20 27.24 25.09 6.20
N GLY A 21 28.56 24.91 6.25
CA GLY A 21 29.18 23.59 6.06
C GLY A 21 28.76 22.57 7.10
N LEU A 22 28.67 22.98 8.37
CA LEU A 22 28.17 22.13 9.46
C LEU A 22 26.69 21.80 9.27
N LEU A 23 25.86 22.78 8.91
CA LEU A 23 24.44 22.54 8.63
C LEU A 23 24.28 21.53 7.49
N PHE A 24 25.03 21.70 6.40
CA PHE A 24 25.01 20.76 5.28
C PHE A 24 25.43 19.35 5.70
N LEU A 25 26.52 19.22 6.46
CA LEU A 25 26.99 17.95 6.99
C LEU A 25 25.97 17.28 7.92
N VAL A 26 25.33 18.06 8.80
CA VAL A 26 24.28 17.54 9.69
C VAL A 26 23.05 17.11 8.89
N THR A 27 22.57 17.92 7.94
CA THR A 27 21.44 17.54 7.09
C THR A 27 21.74 16.31 6.24
N PHE A 28 22.96 16.20 5.72
CA PHE A 28 23.40 15.05 4.95
C PHE A 28 23.52 13.80 5.83
N ALA A 29 24.06 13.93 7.05
CA ALA A 29 24.16 12.83 8.00
C ALA A 29 22.80 12.35 8.49
N VAL A 30 21.86 13.25 8.77
CA VAL A 30 20.46 12.91 9.12
C VAL A 30 19.77 12.24 7.94
N TRP A 31 19.95 12.77 6.73
CA TRP A 31 19.41 12.16 5.51
C TRP A 31 19.99 10.76 5.28
N GLN A 32 21.30 10.56 5.44
CA GLN A 32 21.93 9.26 5.34
C GLN A 32 21.43 8.28 6.41
N TRP A 33 21.34 8.71 7.67
CA TRP A 33 20.83 7.87 8.76
C TRP A 33 19.40 7.39 8.50
N GLN A 34 18.54 8.28 8.00
CA GLN A 34 17.17 7.93 7.58
C GLN A 34 17.11 6.94 6.42
N GLN A 35 18.15 6.88 5.57
CA GLN A 35 18.20 5.95 4.43
C GLN A 35 18.84 4.61 4.79
N THR A 36 19.72 4.56 5.79
CA THR A 36 20.48 3.34 6.16
C THR A 36 19.73 2.39 7.07
N GLU A 37 18.66 2.83 7.72
CA GLU A 37 17.79 1.94 8.48
C GLU A 37 16.80 1.28 7.51
N GLU A 38 17.25 0.25 6.78
CA GLU A 38 16.29 -0.70 6.24
C GLU A 38 15.51 -1.24 7.43
N THR A 39 14.24 -0.85 7.53
CA THR A 39 13.41 -1.25 8.65
C THR A 39 13.36 -2.78 8.69
N PRO A 40 13.34 -3.42 9.88
CA PRO A 40 13.23 -4.88 9.99
C PRO A 40 12.09 -5.48 9.15
N GLN A 41 11.04 -4.68 8.91
CA GLN A 41 9.93 -4.96 8.00
C GLN A 41 10.36 -5.14 6.54
N ILE A 42 11.14 -4.21 5.96
CA ILE A 42 11.65 -4.30 4.58
C ILE A 42 12.56 -5.51 4.44
N GLN A 43 13.47 -5.74 5.39
CA GLN A 43 14.36 -6.90 5.36
C GLN A 43 13.57 -8.22 5.37
N ARG A 44 12.51 -8.29 6.18
CA ARG A 44 11.65 -9.48 6.24
C ARG A 44 10.85 -9.68 4.96
N LEU A 45 10.32 -8.60 4.37
CA LEU A 45 9.66 -8.64 3.08
C LEU A 45 10.61 -9.11 1.98
N LEU A 46 11.84 -8.57 1.91
CA LEU A 46 12.85 -8.99 0.94
C LEU A 46 13.24 -10.46 1.11
N THR A 47 13.37 -10.91 2.37
CA THR A 47 13.63 -12.33 2.70
C THR A 47 12.51 -13.22 2.16
N TRP A 48 11.26 -12.82 2.38
CA TRP A 48 10.11 -13.56 1.90
C TRP A 48 10.00 -13.55 0.36
N LEU A 49 10.21 -12.40 -0.29
CA LEU A 49 10.18 -12.28 -1.77
C LEU A 49 11.29 -13.11 -2.44
N TYR A 50 12.44 -13.25 -1.78
CA TYR A 50 13.54 -14.05 -2.30
C TYR A 50 13.21 -15.55 -2.29
N ASN A 51 12.53 -16.04 -1.25
CA ASN A 51 12.16 -17.46 -1.14
C ASN A 51 10.81 -17.68 -0.41
N PRO A 52 9.67 -17.43 -1.08
CA PRO A 52 8.37 -17.50 -0.41
C PRO A 52 7.97 -18.93 -0.01
N ARG A 53 8.57 -19.95 -0.65
CA ARG A 53 8.30 -21.37 -0.34
C ARG A 53 8.93 -21.81 0.98
N GLU A 54 10.13 -21.31 1.29
CA GLU A 54 10.79 -21.58 2.59
C GLU A 54 10.12 -20.84 3.76
N HIS A 55 9.32 -19.82 3.45
CA HIS A 55 8.58 -18.99 4.41
C HIS A 55 7.07 -19.08 4.21
N ALA A 56 6.58 -20.25 3.80
CA ALA A 56 5.16 -20.47 3.54
C ALA A 56 4.30 -20.28 4.82
N ASP A 57 4.88 -20.49 6.00
CA ASP A 57 4.27 -20.24 7.30
C ASP A 57 4.01 -18.75 7.59
N TRP A 58 4.65 -17.83 6.86
CA TRP A 58 4.40 -16.39 6.97
C TRP A 58 3.29 -15.91 6.04
N SER A 59 2.85 -16.76 5.10
CA SER A 59 1.87 -16.39 4.09
C SER A 59 0.44 -16.54 4.61
N LEU A 60 -0.33 -15.47 4.42
CA LEU A 60 -1.79 -15.52 4.39
C LEU A 60 -2.27 -16.50 3.33
N GLN A 61 -3.41 -17.13 3.59
CA GLN A 61 -4.08 -18.01 2.64
C GLN A 61 -5.43 -17.39 2.25
N VAL A 62 -5.66 -17.30 0.95
CA VAL A 62 -6.89 -16.76 0.36
C VAL A 62 -8.12 -17.50 0.89
N GLY A 63 -9.18 -16.75 1.17
CA GLY A 63 -10.45 -17.31 1.65
C GLY A 63 -10.47 -17.77 3.11
N GLN A 64 -9.33 -17.75 3.82
CA GLN A 64 -9.33 -18.00 5.26
C GLN A 64 -9.88 -16.82 6.04
N ARG A 65 -10.34 -17.09 7.27
CA ARG A 65 -10.72 -16.06 8.27
C ARG A 65 -9.76 -16.11 9.45
N CYS A 66 -9.44 -14.93 9.98
CA CYS A 66 -8.69 -14.79 11.22
C CYS A 66 -9.65 -14.82 12.41
N GLY A 67 -9.81 -15.98 13.05
CA GLY A 67 -10.77 -16.16 14.15
C GLY A 67 -12.19 -15.78 13.71
N ASP A 68 -12.84 -14.91 14.47
CA ASP A 68 -14.21 -14.44 14.19
C ASP A 68 -14.27 -13.19 13.30
N ALA A 69 -13.18 -12.84 12.61
CA ALA A 69 -13.17 -11.67 11.72
C ALA A 69 -14.26 -11.77 10.63
N PRO A 70 -14.99 -10.68 10.33
CA PRO A 70 -16.05 -10.70 9.33
C PRO A 70 -15.56 -10.96 7.90
N MET A 71 -14.35 -10.49 7.56
CA MET A 71 -13.78 -10.58 6.23
C MET A 71 -12.92 -11.83 6.03
N LEU A 72 -12.96 -12.38 4.82
CA LEU A 72 -11.98 -13.32 4.32
C LEU A 72 -10.67 -12.59 3.99
N LEU A 73 -9.56 -13.33 4.07
CA LEU A 73 -8.29 -12.89 3.50
C LEU A 73 -8.43 -12.87 1.96
N PRO A 74 -8.21 -11.72 1.30
CA PRO A 74 -8.57 -11.56 -0.11
C PRO A 74 -7.56 -12.17 -1.08
N THR A 75 -6.36 -12.58 -0.62
CA THR A 75 -5.32 -13.17 -1.46
C THR A 75 -4.37 -14.03 -0.64
N ASN A 76 -3.61 -14.89 -1.31
CA ASN A 76 -2.41 -15.49 -0.73
C ASN A 76 -1.30 -14.44 -0.66
N GLY A 77 -0.47 -14.49 0.38
CA GLY A 77 0.74 -13.68 0.41
C GLY A 77 1.21 -13.21 1.78
N TYR A 78 2.34 -12.54 1.80
CA TYR A 78 2.89 -11.92 3.01
C TYR A 78 2.48 -10.45 3.11
N VAL A 79 2.05 -10.02 4.29
CA VAL A 79 1.75 -8.60 4.57
C VAL A 79 3.08 -7.85 4.71
N GLY A 80 3.48 -7.15 3.65
CA GLY A 80 4.70 -6.35 3.62
C GLY A 80 4.52 -5.02 4.33
N PHE A 81 3.39 -4.35 4.09
CA PHE A 81 3.10 -3.02 4.62
C PHE A 81 1.68 -2.95 5.18
N GLY A 82 1.55 -2.29 6.34
CA GLY A 82 0.31 -2.13 7.08
C GLY A 82 -0.27 -0.73 6.97
N TRP A 83 -1.43 -0.53 7.60
CA TRP A 83 -2.07 0.77 7.68
C TRP A 83 -1.23 1.75 8.50
N ASP A 84 -1.19 3.02 8.08
CA ASP A 84 -0.46 4.12 8.73
C ASP A 84 1.08 4.01 8.69
N ASP A 85 1.63 2.99 8.04
CA ASP A 85 3.08 2.90 7.79
C ASP A 85 3.58 4.10 6.97
N SER A 86 4.80 4.57 7.25
CA SER A 86 5.39 5.74 6.59
C SER A 86 6.78 5.43 6.05
N PHE A 87 6.91 5.47 4.73
CA PHE A 87 8.16 5.13 4.01
C PHE A 87 8.88 6.35 3.43
N ARG A 88 8.20 7.50 3.41
CA ARG A 88 8.75 8.78 2.99
C ARG A 88 8.12 9.87 3.85
N PRO A 89 8.88 10.90 4.27
CA PRO A 89 8.32 11.99 5.07
C PRO A 89 7.07 12.59 4.41
N GLY A 90 5.97 12.66 5.16
CA GLY A 90 4.70 13.23 4.69
C GLY A 90 3.75 12.26 3.98
N HIS A 91 4.13 10.99 3.80
CA HIS A 91 3.25 9.96 3.23
C HIS A 91 2.91 8.89 4.26
N ARG A 92 1.64 8.52 4.31
CA ARG A 92 1.09 7.48 5.18
C ARG A 92 0.31 6.49 4.35
N HIS A 93 0.53 5.21 4.61
CA HIS A 93 -0.05 4.12 3.86
C HIS A 93 -1.53 3.91 4.25
N SER A 94 -2.42 3.86 3.27
CA SER A 94 -3.87 3.77 3.46
C SER A 94 -4.42 2.39 3.11
N GLY A 95 -3.72 1.33 3.52
CA GLY A 95 -4.11 -0.04 3.18
C GLY A 95 -3.15 -1.09 3.73
N LEU A 96 -3.35 -2.32 3.29
CA LEU A 96 -2.46 -3.44 3.47
C LEU A 96 -1.85 -3.83 2.12
N ASP A 97 -0.52 -3.93 2.06
CA ASP A 97 0.16 -4.45 0.89
C ASP A 97 0.50 -5.93 1.12
N ILE A 98 -0.20 -6.79 0.38
CA ILE A 98 -0.08 -8.25 0.47
C ILE A 98 0.63 -8.75 -0.78
N PHE A 99 1.87 -9.19 -0.62
CA PHE A 99 2.73 -9.65 -1.71
C PHE A 99 2.47 -11.13 -1.97
N GLY A 100 2.12 -11.52 -3.19
CA GLY A 100 1.84 -12.90 -3.61
C GLY A 100 3.10 -13.73 -3.88
N PRO A 101 3.05 -15.06 -3.65
CA PRO A 101 4.25 -15.93 -3.69
C PRO A 101 4.73 -16.22 -5.12
N ASP A 102 3.86 -16.01 -6.11
CA ASP A 102 4.17 -16.27 -7.51
C ASP A 102 5.08 -15.17 -8.06
N PRO A 103 6.13 -15.49 -8.84
CA PRO A 103 7.06 -14.50 -9.41
C PRO A 103 6.45 -13.72 -10.60
N GLU A 104 5.35 -14.22 -11.16
CA GLU A 104 4.68 -13.69 -12.35
C GLU A 104 3.45 -12.85 -11.97
N ASN A 105 3.16 -11.83 -12.78
CA ASN A 105 1.89 -11.10 -12.67
C ASN A 105 0.74 -11.93 -13.21
N GLY A 106 -0.49 -11.67 -12.75
CA GLY A 106 -1.68 -12.35 -13.28
C GLY A 106 -1.87 -13.79 -12.77
N VAL A 107 -1.11 -14.20 -11.74
CA VAL A 107 -1.13 -15.57 -11.21
C VAL A 107 -1.77 -15.67 -9.83
N THR A 108 -1.35 -14.85 -8.86
CA THR A 108 -1.88 -14.92 -7.50
C THR A 108 -3.32 -14.36 -7.45
N PRO A 109 -4.33 -15.16 -7.06
CA PRO A 109 -5.74 -14.75 -7.14
C PRO A 109 -6.12 -13.75 -6.05
N ILE A 110 -7.02 -12.84 -6.40
CA ILE A 110 -7.67 -11.89 -5.50
C ILE A 110 -9.17 -12.18 -5.48
N VAL A 111 -9.75 -12.33 -4.29
CA VAL A 111 -11.17 -12.60 -4.10
C VAL A 111 -11.84 -11.53 -3.24
N ALA A 112 -13.17 -11.42 -3.35
CA ALA A 112 -13.97 -10.55 -2.50
C ALA A 112 -13.79 -10.95 -1.03
N ALA A 113 -13.39 -10.00 -0.19
CA ALA A 113 -13.20 -10.23 1.23
C ALA A 113 -14.54 -10.42 1.97
N TYR A 114 -15.63 -9.85 1.44
CA TYR A 114 -16.96 -9.91 2.04
C TYR A 114 -18.03 -9.73 0.97
N ASP A 115 -19.27 -10.13 1.29
CA ASP A 115 -20.43 -9.92 0.41
C ASP A 115 -20.66 -8.43 0.19
N GLY A 116 -20.99 -8.02 -1.03
CA GLY A 116 -21.25 -6.62 -1.33
C GLY A 116 -21.52 -6.33 -2.79
N TYR A 117 -21.49 -5.04 -3.13
CA TYR A 117 -21.81 -4.55 -4.48
C TYR A 117 -20.54 -4.00 -5.13
N LEU A 118 -20.08 -4.70 -6.17
CA LEU A 118 -18.85 -4.39 -6.88
C LEU A 118 -19.07 -3.31 -7.94
N THR A 119 -18.15 -2.34 -7.94
CA THR A 119 -18.05 -1.30 -8.97
C THR A 119 -16.64 -1.25 -9.56
N ARG A 120 -16.58 -1.04 -10.87
CA ARG A 120 -15.38 -0.78 -11.67
C ARG A 120 -15.68 0.32 -12.68
N GLU A 121 -15.15 1.51 -12.41
CA GLU A 121 -15.29 2.66 -13.31
C GLU A 121 -14.66 2.40 -14.69
N GLU A 122 -15.19 3.07 -15.72
CA GLU A 122 -14.72 2.95 -17.12
C GLU A 122 -13.20 3.18 -17.26
N GLY A 123 -12.66 4.15 -16.52
CA GLY A 123 -11.23 4.49 -16.55
C GLY A 123 -10.33 3.59 -15.71
N TRP A 124 -10.88 2.68 -14.91
CA TRP A 124 -10.09 1.90 -13.94
C TRP A 124 -9.46 0.66 -14.58
N LYS A 125 -8.13 0.76 -14.76
CA LYS A 125 -7.32 -0.31 -15.35
C LYS A 125 -7.13 -1.51 -14.43
N SER A 126 -6.97 -1.27 -13.14
CA SER A 126 -6.38 -2.22 -12.20
C SER A 126 -7.10 -2.28 -10.85
N THR A 127 -8.29 -1.69 -10.79
CA THR A 127 -8.98 -1.42 -9.53
C THR A 127 -10.44 -1.83 -9.64
N VAL A 128 -10.95 -2.43 -8.56
CA VAL A 128 -12.38 -2.55 -8.27
C VAL A 128 -12.62 -2.12 -6.83
N ILE A 129 -13.82 -1.66 -6.55
CA ILE A 129 -14.29 -1.38 -5.19
C ILE A 129 -15.52 -2.22 -4.89
N ILE A 130 -15.77 -2.51 -3.63
CA ILE A 130 -16.98 -3.20 -3.18
C ILE A 130 -17.61 -2.42 -2.03
N ARG A 131 -18.88 -2.07 -2.17
CA ARG A 131 -19.72 -1.46 -1.13
C ARG A 131 -20.30 -2.53 -0.21
N HIS A 132 -20.24 -2.30 1.10
CA HIS A 132 -20.77 -3.20 2.12
C HIS A 132 -21.77 -2.46 3.03
N PRO A 133 -23.05 -2.31 2.62
CA PRO A 133 -24.07 -1.58 3.39
C PRO A 133 -24.40 -2.25 4.73
N ASP A 134 -24.33 -3.58 4.77
CA ASP A 134 -24.77 -4.39 5.92
C ASP A 134 -23.58 -4.96 6.71
N PHE A 135 -22.44 -4.27 6.72
CA PHE A 135 -21.24 -4.75 7.41
C PHE A 135 -21.47 -4.79 8.94
N PRO A 136 -21.09 -5.88 9.63
CA PRO A 136 -21.31 -5.98 11.07
C PRO A 136 -20.47 -4.94 11.83
N ALA A 137 -20.97 -4.52 13.00
CA ALA A 137 -20.23 -3.63 13.87
C ALA A 137 -18.89 -4.25 14.28
N VAL A 138 -17.81 -3.48 14.17
CA VAL A 138 -16.47 -3.87 14.63
C VAL A 138 -15.93 -2.78 15.55
N PRO A 139 -16.27 -2.80 16.86
CA PRO A 139 -15.87 -1.74 17.79
C PRO A 139 -14.36 -1.52 17.87
N ALA A 140 -13.57 -2.58 17.73
CA ALA A 140 -12.10 -2.50 17.73
C ALA A 140 -11.54 -1.71 16.53
N ALA A 141 -12.27 -1.66 15.42
CA ALA A 141 -11.95 -0.87 14.23
C ALA A 141 -12.75 0.44 14.15
N GLY A 142 -13.54 0.76 15.19
CA GLY A 142 -14.38 1.94 15.23
C GLY A 142 -15.55 1.92 14.24
N ILE A 143 -15.98 0.76 13.75
CA ILE A 143 -17.13 0.60 12.83
C ILE A 143 -18.38 0.33 13.66
N ALA A 144 -19.37 1.23 13.57
CA ALA A 144 -20.65 1.10 14.26
C ALA A 144 -21.63 0.18 13.52
N ALA A 145 -22.71 -0.24 14.19
CA ALA A 145 -23.75 -1.03 13.55
C ALA A 145 -24.50 -0.18 12.50
N GLY A 146 -24.67 -0.74 11.30
CA GLY A 146 -25.30 -0.03 10.17
C GLY A 146 -24.42 1.01 9.51
N GLU A 147 -23.12 1.04 9.83
CA GLU A 147 -22.16 1.89 9.14
C GLU A 147 -21.70 1.21 7.85
N GLU A 148 -21.89 1.88 6.72
CA GLU A 148 -21.45 1.40 5.42
C GLU A 148 -19.94 1.60 5.25
N ILE A 149 -19.29 0.57 4.73
CA ILE A 149 -17.86 0.60 4.40
C ILE A 149 -17.61 0.20 2.95
N TRP A 150 -16.43 0.54 2.46
CA TRP A 150 -15.94 0.20 1.15
C TRP A 150 -14.63 -0.57 1.24
N THR A 151 -14.47 -1.58 0.38
CA THR A 151 -13.18 -2.25 0.18
C THR A 151 -12.60 -1.95 -1.20
N TYR A 152 -11.30 -1.66 -1.25
CA TYR A 152 -10.57 -1.33 -2.48
C TYR A 152 -9.57 -2.44 -2.77
N TYR A 153 -9.52 -2.88 -4.02
CA TYR A 153 -8.58 -3.89 -4.50
C TYR A 153 -7.86 -3.28 -5.70
N THR A 154 -6.56 -3.01 -5.58
CA THR A 154 -5.82 -2.28 -6.63
C THR A 154 -4.60 -3.04 -7.15
N HIS A 155 -3.87 -2.42 -8.07
CA HIS A 155 -2.67 -2.96 -8.75
C HIS A 155 -2.89 -4.21 -9.62
N MET A 156 -4.12 -4.59 -9.94
CA MET A 156 -4.46 -5.73 -10.79
C MET A 156 -4.24 -5.47 -12.31
N ALA A 157 -3.06 -5.02 -12.71
CA ALA A 157 -2.69 -4.84 -14.12
C ALA A 157 -1.18 -4.97 -14.35
N SER A 158 -0.77 -5.12 -15.61
CA SER A 158 0.63 -5.12 -16.03
C SER A 158 1.31 -3.78 -15.71
N ARG A 159 2.64 -3.79 -15.61
CA ARG A 159 3.45 -2.61 -15.26
C ARG A 159 3.22 -1.41 -16.20
N ASP A 160 2.96 -1.67 -17.48
CA ASP A 160 2.65 -0.66 -18.49
C ASP A 160 1.14 -0.34 -18.58
N GLY A 161 0.31 -1.09 -17.86
CA GLY A 161 -1.14 -0.90 -17.79
C GLY A 161 -1.84 -1.19 -19.11
N THR A 162 -1.23 -2.00 -19.98
CA THR A 162 -1.84 -2.49 -21.23
C THR A 162 -2.71 -3.71 -21.01
N GLU A 163 -2.42 -4.49 -19.97
CA GLU A 163 -3.15 -5.70 -19.63
C GLU A 163 -3.77 -5.55 -18.24
N SER A 164 -5.09 -5.70 -18.15
CA SER A 164 -5.83 -5.75 -16.89
C SER A 164 -5.94 -7.20 -16.43
N TYR A 165 -5.66 -7.44 -15.15
CA TYR A 165 -5.84 -8.73 -14.49
C TYR A 165 -7.12 -8.77 -13.65
N VAL A 166 -7.99 -7.77 -13.76
CA VAL A 166 -9.36 -7.85 -13.22
C VAL A 166 -10.14 -8.91 -14.00
N ALA A 167 -10.91 -9.74 -13.30
CA ALA A 167 -11.66 -10.83 -13.90
C ALA A 167 -12.62 -10.34 -15.00
N ALA A 168 -12.74 -11.12 -16.08
CA ALA A 168 -13.54 -10.76 -17.25
C ALA A 168 -15.04 -10.54 -16.97
N ASN A 169 -15.54 -11.07 -15.84
CA ASN A 169 -16.91 -10.86 -15.38
C ASN A 169 -17.18 -9.42 -14.91
N PHE A 170 -16.13 -8.63 -14.67
CA PHE A 170 -16.21 -7.24 -14.24
C PHE A 170 -15.52 -6.34 -15.28
N PRO A 171 -16.08 -6.21 -16.49
CA PRO A 171 -15.55 -5.29 -17.50
C PRO A 171 -15.56 -3.84 -17.00
N PRO A 172 -14.79 -2.92 -17.61
CA PRO A 172 -14.93 -1.49 -17.32
C PRO A 172 -16.38 -1.03 -17.42
N ASP A 173 -16.77 -0.04 -16.61
CA ASP A 173 -18.15 0.46 -16.48
C ASP A 173 -19.12 -0.57 -15.87
N THR A 174 -18.63 -1.39 -14.93
CA THR A 174 -19.46 -2.28 -14.10
C THR A 174 -19.88 -1.54 -12.84
N HIS A 175 -21.17 -1.53 -12.50
CA HIS A 175 -21.69 -0.81 -11.34
C HIS A 175 -22.61 -1.67 -10.51
N GLU A 176 -22.42 -1.63 -9.19
CA GLU A 176 -23.32 -2.22 -8.19
C GLU A 176 -23.68 -3.69 -8.44
N VAL A 177 -22.72 -4.49 -8.93
CA VAL A 177 -22.93 -5.93 -9.16
C VAL A 177 -22.71 -6.69 -7.86
N PHE A 178 -23.73 -7.39 -7.38
CA PHE A 178 -23.59 -8.21 -6.19
C PHE A 178 -22.54 -9.31 -6.38
N VAL A 179 -21.64 -9.44 -5.41
CA VAL A 179 -20.63 -10.50 -5.31
C VAL A 179 -20.63 -11.10 -3.91
N GLU A 180 -20.52 -12.42 -3.83
CA GLU A 180 -20.35 -13.13 -2.57
C GLU A 180 -18.88 -13.13 -2.15
N ALA A 181 -18.61 -13.20 -0.85
CA ALA A 181 -17.28 -13.39 -0.31
C ALA A 181 -16.61 -14.62 -0.93
N GLY A 182 -15.37 -14.47 -1.39
CA GLY A 182 -14.65 -15.51 -2.12
C GLY A 182 -14.84 -15.47 -3.64
N THR A 183 -15.71 -14.60 -4.17
CA THR A 183 -15.81 -14.37 -5.63
C THR A 183 -14.47 -13.89 -6.18
N LEU A 184 -13.95 -14.54 -7.22
CA LEU A 184 -12.71 -14.14 -7.90
C LEU A 184 -12.88 -12.77 -8.55
N LEU A 185 -12.09 -11.79 -8.10
CA LEU A 185 -12.07 -10.43 -8.60
C LEU A 185 -11.01 -10.21 -9.67
N GLY A 186 -9.93 -10.98 -9.62
CA GLY A 186 -8.80 -10.84 -10.52
C GLY A 186 -7.53 -11.46 -9.95
N TYR A 187 -6.39 -10.95 -10.38
CA TYR A 187 -5.08 -11.44 -9.98
C TYR A 187 -4.11 -10.28 -9.71
N GLN A 188 -3.13 -10.53 -8.83
CA GLN A 188 -2.13 -9.52 -8.49
C GLN A 188 -1.32 -9.08 -9.72
N GLY A 189 -1.11 -7.78 -9.84
CA GLY A 189 -0.24 -7.17 -10.83
C GLY A 189 0.67 -6.14 -10.17
N ASN A 190 1.25 -5.25 -10.98
CA ASN A 190 2.22 -4.25 -10.54
C ASN A 190 2.05 -2.90 -11.23
N TRP A 191 0.81 -2.54 -11.58
CA TRP A 191 0.48 -1.22 -12.14
C TRP A 191 0.44 -0.15 -11.05
N GLY A 192 1.39 0.79 -11.06
CA GLY A 192 1.48 1.87 -10.07
C GLY A 192 0.61 3.10 -10.36
N GLY A 193 -0.41 3.02 -11.22
CA GLY A 193 -1.23 4.19 -11.59
C GLY A 193 -0.68 5.04 -12.73
N SER A 194 0.63 4.96 -13.02
CA SER A 194 1.24 5.59 -14.20
C SER A 194 2.54 4.89 -14.61
N LEU A 195 3.00 5.13 -15.84
CA LEU A 195 4.27 4.59 -16.36
C LEU A 195 5.51 5.04 -15.57
N PHE A 196 5.41 6.13 -14.81
CA PHE A 196 6.51 6.68 -14.01
C PHE A 196 6.47 6.22 -12.55
N GLN A 197 5.37 5.60 -12.13
CA GLN A 197 5.21 5.08 -10.78
C GLN A 197 5.50 3.59 -10.78
N MET A 198 6.66 3.24 -10.23
CA MET A 198 7.06 1.84 -10.07
C MET A 198 6.49 1.31 -8.76
N THR A 199 5.86 0.14 -8.84
CA THR A 199 5.45 -0.62 -7.66
C THR A 199 5.79 -2.09 -7.82
N GLY A 200 5.92 -2.80 -6.70
CA GLY A 200 6.08 -4.25 -6.68
C GLY A 200 4.79 -4.96 -7.08
N ARG A 201 4.85 -6.26 -7.34
CA ARG A 201 3.63 -7.06 -7.49
C ARG A 201 3.05 -7.35 -6.11
N HIS A 202 1.83 -6.88 -5.89
CA HIS A 202 1.09 -7.07 -4.65
C HIS A 202 -0.37 -6.72 -4.87
N LEU A 203 -1.22 -7.11 -3.92
CA LEU A 203 -2.51 -6.48 -3.71
C LEU A 203 -2.32 -5.33 -2.71
N HIS A 204 -2.76 -4.13 -3.06
CA HIS A 204 -3.06 -3.09 -2.09
C HIS A 204 -4.55 -3.15 -1.76
N PHE A 205 -4.85 -3.54 -0.51
CA PHE A 205 -6.19 -3.73 0.00
C PHE A 205 -6.52 -2.68 1.06
N SER A 206 -7.59 -1.93 0.86
CA SER A 206 -8.02 -0.88 1.80
C SER A 206 -9.44 -1.12 2.26
N VAL A 207 -9.72 -0.77 3.51
CA VAL A 207 -11.07 -0.69 4.07
C VAL A 207 -11.28 0.75 4.51
N VAL A 208 -12.31 1.40 3.99
CA VAL A 208 -12.65 2.79 4.35
C VAL A 208 -14.11 2.90 4.72
N LYS A 209 -14.42 3.86 5.60
CA LYS A 209 -15.80 4.26 5.86
C LYS A 209 -16.31 5.06 4.67
N SER A 210 -17.60 4.96 4.40
CA SER A 210 -18.24 5.83 3.41
C SER A 210 -18.15 7.29 3.83
N ASP A 211 -18.21 8.20 2.87
CA ASP A 211 -18.31 9.62 3.17
C ASP A 211 -19.71 9.99 3.73
N GLU A 212 -19.95 11.29 3.93
CA GLU A 212 -21.22 11.78 4.50
C GLU A 212 -22.45 11.53 3.58
N PHE A 213 -22.23 11.18 2.31
CA PHE A 213 -23.26 10.89 1.32
C PHE A 213 -23.39 9.38 1.01
N GLY A 214 -22.51 8.55 1.55
CA GLY A 214 -22.45 7.11 1.24
C GLY A 214 -21.57 6.80 0.03
N ASP A 215 -20.86 7.79 -0.53
CA ASP A 215 -20.00 7.60 -1.69
C ASP A 215 -18.61 7.11 -1.27
N TYR A 216 -17.92 6.52 -2.25
CA TYR A 216 -16.54 6.05 -2.11
C TYR A 216 -15.55 7.22 -2.28
N LEU A 217 -14.41 7.14 -1.58
CA LEU A 217 -13.33 8.14 -1.56
C LEU A 217 -12.33 8.00 -2.72
#